data_AF-I3UBW6-F1
#
_entry.id   AF-I3UBW6-F1
#
_cell.length_a   1.000
_cell.length_b   1.000
_cell.length_c   1.000
_cell.angle_alpha   90.00
_cell.angle_beta   90.00
_cell.angle_gamma   90.00
#
_symmetry.space_group_name_H-M   'P 1'
#
loop_
_entity.id
_entity.type
_entity.pdbx_description
1 polymer ?
#
loop_
_entity_poly.entity_id
_entity_poly.type
_entity_poly.pdbx_seq_one_letter_code
_entity_poly.pdbx_strand_id
1 'polypeptide(L)' 'MLPLSLSYDHRVIDGAAAARFNAYLAAVLADFRRVLI' A
#
# COMPACT_ATOMS: atom_id res chain seq x y z
N MET A 1 7.21 -12.61 5.48
CA MET A 1 5.97 -11.82 5.62
C MET A 1 6.27 -10.64 6.53
N LEU A 2 5.98 -9.40 6.07
CA LEU A 2 6.15 -8.16 6.84
C LEU A 2 4.75 -7.64 7.19
N PRO A 3 4.37 -7.51 8.48
CA PRO A 3 3.10 -6.89 8.83
C PRO A 3 3.13 -5.39 8.50
N LEU A 4 2.11 -4.92 7.78
CA LEU A 4 1.90 -3.51 7.46
C LEU A 4 0.63 -3.02 8.13
N SER A 5 0.68 -1.80 8.66
CA SER A 5 -0.49 -1.11 9.22
C SER A 5 -0.67 0.21 8.49
N LEU A 6 -1.84 0.41 7.89
CA LEU A 6 -2.22 1.63 7.17
C LEU A 6 -3.35 2.32 7.91
N SER A 7 -3.06 3.46 8.51
CA SER A 7 -4.07 4.38 9.03
C SER A 7 -4.43 5.40 7.95
N TYR A 8 -5.73 5.66 7.77
CA TYR A 8 -6.23 6.63 6.80
C TYR A 8 -7.52 7.30 7.29
N ASP A 9 -7.83 8.49 6.78
CA ASP A 9 -9.10 9.18 7.04
C ASP A 9 -10.19 8.63 6.11
N HIS A 10 -11.11 7.83 6.66
CA HIS A 10 -12.18 7.18 5.91
C HIS A 10 -13.23 8.15 5.34
N ARG A 11 -13.25 9.41 5.81
CA ARG A 11 -14.13 10.45 5.25
C ARG A 11 -13.64 10.93 3.89
N VAL A 12 -12.36 10.69 3.59
CA VAL A 12 -11.69 11.13 2.37
C VAL A 12 -11.33 9.93 1.48
N ILE A 13 -10.88 8.83 2.07
CA ILE A 13 -10.42 7.63 1.35
C ILE A 13 -11.31 6.44 1.69
N ASP A 14 -11.91 5.81 0.67
CA ASP A 14 -12.67 4.58 0.87
C ASP A 14 -11.76 3.36 1.12
N GLY A 15 -12.35 2.30 1.68
CA GLY A 15 -11.61 1.09 2.03
C GLY A 15 -11.02 0.36 0.82
N ALA A 16 -11.63 0.46 -0.36
CA ALA A 16 -11.12 -0.19 -1.57
C ALA A 16 -9.87 0.53 -2.09
N ALA A 17 -9.83 1.86 -2.04
CA ALA A 17 -8.66 2.66 -2.34
C ALA A 17 -7.52 2.39 -1.36
N ALA A 18 -7.81 2.34 -0.05
CA ALA A 18 -6.81 2.00 0.97
C ALA A 18 -6.23 0.58 0.76
N ALA A 19 -7.08 -0.41 0.44
CA ALA A 19 -6.64 -1.78 0.15
C ALA A 19 -5.76 -1.87 -1.10
N ARG A 20 -6.16 -1.18 -2.19
CA ARG A 20 -5.35 -1.10 -3.42
C ARG A 20 -3.98 -0.48 -3.17
N PHE A 21 -3.94 0.60 -2.39
CA PHE A 21 -2.68 1.23 -1.99
C PHE A 21 -1.78 0.28 -1.20
N ASN A 22 -2.33 -0.39 -0.18
CA ASN A 22 -1.54 -1.30 0.65
C ASN A 22 -1.01 -2.52 -0.14
N ALA A 23 -1.82 -3.04 -1.08
CA ALA A 23 -1.39 -4.11 -1.99
C ALA A 23 -0.27 -3.65 -2.94
N TYR A 24 -0.40 -2.44 -3.49
CA TYR A 24 0.66 -1.83 -4.30
C TYR A 24 1.95 -1.65 -3.50
N LEU A 25 1.86 -1.09 -2.27
CA LEU A 25 3.01 -0.90 -1.40
C LEU A 25 3.70 -2.22 -1.09
N ALA A 26 2.94 -3.27 -0.75
CA ALA A 26 3.49 -4.60 -0.53
C ALA A 26 4.21 -5.14 -1.79
N ALA A 27 3.67 -4.91 -2.98
CA ALA A 27 4.30 -5.34 -4.24
C ALA A 27 5.60 -4.57 -4.54
N VAL A 28 5.68 -3.28 -4.20
CA VAL A 28 6.90 -2.47 -4.32
C VAL A 28 7.97 -2.95 -3.33
N LEU A 29 7.59 -3.21 -2.07
CA LEU A 29 8.52 -3.72 -1.06
C LEU A 29 9.03 -5.12 -1.39
N ALA A 30 8.22 -5.95 -2.06
CA ALA A 30 8.63 -7.28 -2.52
C ALA A 30 9.63 -7.23 -3.69
N ASP A 31 9.58 -6.19 -4.52
CA ASP A 31 10.49 -6.00 -5.66
C ASP A 31 10.90 -4.52 -5.80
N PHE A 32 11.91 -4.14 -5.02
CA PHE A 32 12.32 -2.74 -4.88
C PHE A 32 12.94 -2.14 -6.15
N ARG A 33 13.28 -2.95 -7.16
CA ARG A 33 13.77 -2.47 -8.47
C ARG A 33 12.76 -1.55 -9.15
N ARG A 34 11.46 -1.72 -8.86
CA ARG A 34 10.36 -0.88 -9.36
C ARG A 34 10.45 0.58 -8.91
N VAL A 35 11.27 0.89 -7.90
CA VAL A 35 11.49 2.24 -7.38
C VAL A 35 12.63 2.97 -8.10
N LEU A 36 13.53 2.22 -8.77
CA LEU A 36 14.78 2.75 -9.34
C LEU A 36 14.68 3.14 -10.82
N ILE A 37 13.47 3.08 -11.39
CA ILE A 37 13.16 3.44 -12.79
C ILE A 37 12.52 4.82 -12.87
#